data_AF-A0A0W0SMC1-F1
#
_entry.id   AF-A0A0W0SMC1-F1
#
_cell.length_a   1.000
_cell.length_b   1.000
_cell.length_c   1.000
_cell.angle_alpha   90.00
_cell.angle_beta   90.00
_cell.angle_gamma   90.00
#
_symmetry.space_group_name_H-M   'P 1'
#
loop_
_entity.id
_entity.type
_entity.pdbx_description
1 polymer ?
#
loop_
_entity_poly.entity_id
_entity_poly.type
_entity_poly.pdbx_seq_one_letter_code
_entity_poly.pdbx_strand_id
1 'polypeptide(L)'
;MPGITIGEGAIIASNSIVTEDVEPYSIIAGSPARLVKKRFDDSVIQRILNLDIYSWDKEKFNCLKKYICNNDIDILEEQSRKYDARNPKN
;
A
#
# COMPACT_ATOMS: atom_id res chain seq x y z
N MET A 1 5.99 13.44 16.57
CA MET A 1 5.04 14.19 17.43
C MET A 1 3.94 13.26 17.86
N PRO A 2 3.44 13.32 19.11
CA PRO A 2 2.30 12.50 19.51
C PRO A 2 1.04 12.93 18.73
N GLY A 3 0.26 11.96 18.24
CA GLY A 3 -0.99 12.21 17.53
C GLY A 3 -0.91 12.26 16.00
N ILE A 4 0.25 11.97 15.40
CA ILE A 4 0.39 11.88 13.93
C ILE A 4 -0.03 10.51 13.41
N THR A 5 -0.63 10.50 12.22
CA THR A 5 -1.04 9.29 11.51
C THR A 5 -0.11 9.03 10.33
N ILE A 6 0.33 7.79 10.18
CA ILE A 6 1.14 7.35 9.04
C ILE A 6 0.26 6.47 8.15
N GLY A 7 0.04 6.92 6.92
CA GLY A 7 -0.72 6.20 5.92
C GLY A 7 -0.06 4.89 5.51
N GLU A 8 -0.89 3.95 5.05
CA GLU A 8 -0.44 2.63 4.59
C GLU A 8 0.56 2.76 3.43
N GLY A 9 1.59 1.92 3.44
CA GLY A 9 2.56 1.85 2.34
C GLY A 9 3.46 3.08 2.23
N ALA A 10 3.39 4.03 3.17
CA ALA A 10 4.28 5.18 3.25
C ALA A 10 5.72 4.76 3.54
N ILE A 11 6.67 5.51 3.00
CA ILE A 11 8.12 5.30 3.17
C ILE A 11 8.70 6.53 3.87
N ILE A 12 9.32 6.30 5.03
CA ILE A 12 9.98 7.33 5.82
C ILE A 12 11.49 7.14 5.64
N ALA A 13 12.17 8.15 5.11
CA ALA A 13 13.62 8.10 4.96
C ALA A 13 14.31 8.06 6.33
N SER A 14 15.52 7.49 6.36
CA SER A 14 16.35 7.47 7.56
C SER A 14 16.65 8.89 8.05
N ASN A 15 16.70 9.08 9.37
CA ASN A 15 16.91 10.38 10.03
C ASN A 15 15.83 11.44 9.77
N SER A 16 14.61 11.03 9.40
CA SER A 16 13.49 11.96 9.25
C SER A 16 12.75 12.25 10.55
N ILE A 17 12.33 13.51 10.73
CA ILE A 17 11.47 13.94 11.84
C ILE A 17 10.08 14.25 11.29
N VAL A 18 9.13 13.34 11.54
CA VAL A 18 7.74 13.48 11.10
C VAL A 18 6.99 14.41 12.05
N THR A 19 6.57 15.55 11.51
CA THR A 19 5.84 16.62 12.22
C THR A 19 4.39 16.75 11.77
N GLU A 20 3.98 16.08 10.70
CA GLU A 20 2.67 16.17 10.07
C GLU A 20 2.17 14.78 9.66
N ASP A 21 0.86 14.66 9.41
CA ASP A 21 0.28 13.42 8.92
C ASP A 21 0.83 13.04 7.55
N VAL A 22 1.01 11.74 7.34
CA VAL A 22 1.68 11.20 6.16
C VAL A 22 0.66 10.47 5.30
N GLU A 23 0.50 10.91 4.05
CA GLU A 23 -0.43 10.27 3.11
C GLU A 23 -0.03 8.82 2.80
N PRO A 24 -0.98 7.92 2.50
CA PRO A 24 -0.67 6.57 2.05
C PRO A 24 0.24 6.58 0.81
N TYR A 25 1.16 5.62 0.74
CA TYR A 25 2.11 5.45 -0.36
C TYR A 25 2.98 6.69 -0.66
N SER A 26 3.07 7.65 0.26
CA SER A 26 3.97 8.79 0.15
C SER A 26 5.39 8.44 0.60
N ILE A 27 6.38 9.09 0.01
CA ILE A 27 7.79 9.00 0.40
C ILE A 27 8.16 10.35 1.00
N ILE A 28 8.52 10.35 2.28
CA ILE A 28 8.91 11.56 3.01
C ILE A 28 10.37 11.48 3.45
N ALA A 29 11.05 12.63 3.46
CA ALA A 29 12.43 12.74 3.91
C ALA A 29 12.72 14.09 4.58
N GLY A 30 13.81 14.16 5.36
CA GLY A 30 14.27 15.38 6.02
C GLY A 30 13.77 15.61 7.45
N SER A 31 14.22 16.70 8.05
CA SER A 31 13.88 17.14 9.40
C SER A 31 13.69 18.67 9.40
N PRO A 32 12.45 19.19 9.37
CA PRO A 32 11.18 18.44 9.36
C PRO A 32 10.96 17.65 8.07
N ALA A 33 10.29 16.51 8.17
CA ALA A 33 10.00 15.65 7.04
C ALA A 33 9.09 16.35 6.03
N ARG A 34 9.38 16.19 4.74
CA ARG A 34 8.61 16.73 3.62
C ARG A 34 8.35 15.65 2.59
N LEU A 35 7.24 15.78 1.87
CA LEU A 35 6.91 14.93 0.72
C LEU A 35 8.01 15.06 -0.35
N VAL A 36 8.67 13.95 -0.65
CA VAL A 36 9.64 13.84 -1.75
C VAL A 36 8.92 13.46 -3.04
N LYS A 37 8.10 12.40 -2.98
CA LYS A 37 7.28 11.90 -4.08
C LYS A 37 6.27 10.86 -3.57
N LYS A 38 5.33 10.46 -4.41
CA LYS A 38 4.49 9.27 -4.18
C LYS A 38 5.13 8.03 -4.84
N ARG A 39 4.88 6.85 -4.28
CA ARG A 39 5.37 5.57 -4.85
C ARG A 39 4.72 5.24 -6.19
N PHE A 40 3.44 5.62 -6.33
CA PHE A 40 2.60 5.40 -7.50
C PHE A 40 1.73 6.64 -7.74
N ASP A 41 1.05 6.68 -8.88
CA ASP A 41 0.02 7.69 -9.14
C ASP A 41 -1.18 7.53 -8.20
N ASP A 42 -1.88 8.64 -7.94
CA ASP A 42 -3.03 8.66 -7.03
C ASP A 42 -4.12 7.66 -7.41
N SER A 43 -4.35 7.45 -8.71
CA SER A 43 -5.31 6.46 -9.21
C SER A 43 -4.91 5.03 -8.85
N VAL A 44 -3.63 4.70 -8.91
CA VAL A 44 -3.09 3.38 -8.54
C VAL A 44 -3.13 3.20 -7.03
N ILE A 45 -2.79 4.24 -6.26
CA ILE A 45 -2.86 4.21 -4.79
C ILE A 45 -4.27 3.88 -4.33
N GLN A 46 -5.29 4.55 -4.87
CA GLN A 46 -6.69 4.27 -4.54
C GLN A 46 -7.09 2.83 -4.87
N ARG A 47 -6.63 2.30 -6.02
CA ARG A 47 -6.87 0.89 -6.39
C ARG A 47 -6.26 -0.08 -5.38
N ILE A 48 -5.02 0.17 -4.94
CA ILE A 48 -4.34 -0.70 -3.96
C ILE A 48 -4.99 -0.61 -2.58
N LEU A 49 -5.32 0.60 -2.12
CA LEU A 49 -6.02 0.80 -0.86
C LEU A 49 -7.39 0.08 -0.84
N ASN A 50 -8.12 0.12 -1.96
CA ASN A 50 -9.39 -0.60 -2.10
C ASN A 50 -9.24 -2.12 -2.10
N LEU A 51 -8.06 -2.65 -2.48
CA LEU A 51 -7.80 -4.09 -2.41
C LEU A 51 -7.63 -4.57 -0.97
N ASP A 52 -7.31 -3.67 -0.04
CA ASP A 52 -7.11 -3.94 1.40
C ASP A 52 -6.28 -5.21 1.62
N ILE A 53 -5.09 -5.24 1.04
CA ILE A 53 -4.24 -6.44 0.94
C ILE A 53 -3.91 -7.01 2.33
N TYR A 54 -3.82 -6.14 3.34
CA TYR A 54 -3.48 -6.50 4.71
C TYR A 54 -4.59 -7.27 5.44
N SER A 55 -5.85 -7.17 4.99
CA SER A 55 -6.97 -7.92 5.57
C SER A 55 -7.24 -9.27 4.86
N TRP A 56 -6.40 -9.64 3.88
CA TRP A 56 -6.52 -10.92 3.19
C TRP A 56 -6.15 -12.12 4.07
N ASP A 57 -6.85 -13.23 3.84
CA ASP A 57 -6.51 -14.51 4.45
C ASP A 57 -5.14 -15.01 3.99
N LYS A 58 -4.46 -15.80 4.84
CA LYS A 58 -3.10 -16.32 4.57
C LYS A 58 -3.03 -17.10 3.25
N GLU A 59 -4.08 -17.84 2.91
CA GLU A 59 -4.15 -18.61 1.66
C GLU A 59 -4.18 -17.70 0.43
N LYS A 60 -5.07 -16.70 0.44
CA LYS A 60 -5.18 -15.68 -0.61
C LYS A 60 -3.86 -14.93 -0.77
N PHE A 61 -3.27 -14.49 0.35
CA PHE A 61 -1.98 -13.80 0.36
C PHE A 61 -0.86 -14.67 -0.22
N ASN A 62 -0.75 -15.95 0.18
CA ASN A 62 0.30 -16.84 -0.32
C ASN A 62 0.16 -17.13 -1.82
N CYS A 63 -1.07 -17.32 -2.33
CA CYS A 63 -1.32 -17.48 -3.76
C CYS A 63 -0.94 -16.22 -4.56
N LEU A 64 -1.31 -15.05 -4.05
CA LEU A 64 -1.13 -13.78 -4.76
C LEU A 64 0.22 -13.09 -4.48
N LYS A 65 1.01 -13.61 -3.54
CA LYS A 65 2.34 -13.08 -3.15
C LYS A 65 3.24 -12.83 -4.36
N LYS A 66 3.22 -13.72 -5.35
CA LYS A 66 4.02 -13.57 -6.58
C LYS A 66 3.68 -12.29 -7.35
N TYR A 67 2.41 -11.89 -7.35
CA TYR A 67 1.93 -10.68 -8.01
C TYR A 67 2.18 -9.44 -7.16
N ILE A 68 2.04 -9.53 -5.83
CA ILE A 68 2.35 -8.42 -4.90
C ILE A 68 3.82 -8.02 -4.99
N CYS A 69 4.73 -8.99 -5.16
CA CYS A 69 6.15 -8.71 -5.32
C CYS A 69 6.54 -8.18 -6.71
N ASN A 70 5.61 -8.12 -7.66
CA ASN A 70 5.87 -7.60 -8.99
C ASN A 70 5.36 -6.15 -9.12
N ASN A 71 5.87 -5.39 -10.09
CA ASN A 71 5.47 -3.99 -10.28
C ASN A 71 4.16 -3.83 -11.09
N ASP A 72 3.36 -4.89 -11.20
CA ASP A 72 2.25 -5.01 -12.15
C ASP A 72 0.91 -5.11 -11.40
N ILE A 73 0.38 -3.93 -11.02
CA ILE A 73 -0.82 -3.81 -10.18
C ILE A 73 -2.08 -4.26 -10.93
N ASP A 74 -2.11 -4.11 -12.26
CA ASP A 74 -3.24 -4.53 -13.08
C ASP A 74 -3.46 -6.04 -13.00
N ILE A 75 -2.37 -6.81 -13.09
CA ILE A 75 -2.42 -8.27 -12.95
C ILE A 75 -2.83 -8.65 -11.52
N LEU A 76 -2.30 -7.98 -10.50
CA LEU A 76 -2.67 -8.26 -9.11
C LEU A 76 -4.18 -8.12 -8.89
N GLU A 77 -4.78 -7.04 -9.41
CA GLU A 77 -6.22 -6.79 -9.28
C GLU A 77 -7.03 -7.87 -10.01
N GLU A 78 -6.65 -8.22 -11.24
CA GLU A 78 -7.34 -9.25 -12.02
C GLU A 78 -7.27 -10.62 -11.32
N GLN A 79 -6.11 -10.97 -10.78
CA GLN A 79 -5.91 -12.23 -10.07
C GLN A 79 -6.64 -12.26 -8.73
N SER A 80 -6.71 -11.13 -8.00
CA SER A 80 -7.54 -11.03 -6.80
C SER A 80 -9.00 -11.29 -7.13
N ARG A 81 -9.55 -10.63 -8.16
CA ARG A 81 -10.94 -10.84 -8.59
C ARG A 81 -11.20 -12.29 -8.99
N LYS A 82 -10.27 -12.91 -9.72
CA LYS A 82 -10.34 -14.33 -10.10
C LYS A 82 -10.31 -15.27 -8.88
N TYR A 83 -9.52 -14.94 -7.85
CA TYR A 83 -9.48 -15.70 -6.60
C TYR A 83 -10.82 -15.58 -5.85
N ASP A 84 -11.32 -14.36 -5.68
CA ASP A 84 -12.57 -14.09 -4.97
C ASP A 84 -13.79 -14.71 -5.69
N ALA A 85 -13.77 -14.76 -7.03
CA ALA A 85 -14.79 -15.44 -7.83
C ALA A 85 -14.73 -16.98 -7.71
N ARG A 86 -13.54 -17.55 -7.51
CA ARG A 86 -13.36 -19.01 -7.34
C ARG A 86 -13.65 -19.48 -5.92
N ASN A 87 -13.44 -18.61 -4.94
CA ASN A 87 -13.64 -18.91 -3.54
C ASN A 87 -14.52 -17.81 -2.94
N PRO A 88 -15.82 -17.75 -3.28
CA PRO A 88 -16.73 -16.82 -2.63
C PRO A 88 -16.67 -17.16 -1.14
N LYS A 89 -16.12 -16.24 -0.34
CA LYS A 89 -16.04 -16.40 1.11
C LYS A 89 -17.41 -16.90 1.60
N ASN A 90 -17.43 -18.13 2.10
CA ASN A 90 -18.58 -18.73 2.76
C ASN A 90 -18.78 -18.07 4.12
#